data_AF-A0A2R5EYJ0-F1
#
_entry.id   AF-A0A2R5EYJ0-F1
#
_cell.length_a   1.000
_cell.length_b   1.000
_cell.length_c   1.000
_cell.angle_alpha   90.00
_cell.angle_beta   90.00
_cell.angle_gamma   90.00
#
_symmetry.space_group_name_H-M   'P 1'
#
loop_
_entity.id
_entity.type
_entity.pdbx_description
1 polymer ?
#
loop_
_entity_poly.entity_id
_entity_poly.type
_entity_poly.pdbx_seq_one_letter_code
_entity_poly.pdbx_strand_id
1 'polypeptide(L)'
;MFTHDVLPKEHIDYAPILTFYRELAEGYSRLQGEHGLWHQVLTDPESYEEASCTSMFMYGFALGVRHGWLEQPETYAAAARAGWRGLCERAIDKQGNLYGVCKGSSWSYRHAYYKHELGWNLNDTHGIGIVLLAGIETYRMMQELQSGPARGDVRA
;
A
#
# COMPACT_ATOMS: atom_id res chain seq x y z
N MET A 1 1.57 3.77 11.67
CA MET A 1 2.16 5.11 11.86
C MET A 1 3.53 5.06 11.20
N PHE A 2 3.71 5.72 10.05
CA PHE A 2 5.02 5.76 9.41
C PHE A 2 5.92 6.71 10.21
N THR A 3 7.12 6.25 10.53
CA THR A 3 8.06 6.97 11.39
C THR A 3 8.49 8.30 10.78
N HIS A 4 8.52 8.44 9.45
CA HIS A 4 8.96 9.66 8.77
C HIS A 4 8.05 10.88 8.92
N ASP A 5 6.76 10.69 9.21
CA ASP A 5 5.85 11.82 9.48
C ASP A 5 6.09 12.47 10.84
N VAL A 6 6.77 11.76 11.73
CA VAL A 6 6.99 12.17 13.12
C VAL A 6 8.47 12.33 13.48
N LEU A 7 9.36 11.73 12.70
CA LEU A 7 10.81 11.79 12.93
C LEU A 7 11.39 13.06 12.30
N PRO A 8 12.07 13.93 13.07
CA PRO A 8 12.74 15.10 12.52
C PRO A 8 13.76 14.71 11.44
N LYS A 9 13.90 15.55 10.41
CA LYS A 9 14.83 15.30 9.29
C LYS A 9 16.29 15.26 9.73
N GLU A 10 16.60 15.93 10.84
CA GLU A 10 17.92 16.01 11.44
C GLU A 10 18.23 14.79 12.33
N HIS A 11 17.26 13.91 12.58
CA HIS A 11 17.47 12.71 13.38
C HIS A 11 18.41 11.72 12.65
N ILE A 12 19.33 11.11 13.40
CA ILE A 12 20.35 10.21 12.85
C ILE A 12 19.75 9.04 12.05
N ASP A 13 18.60 8.52 12.48
CA ASP A 13 17.91 7.41 11.82
C ASP A 13 17.03 7.82 10.64
N TYR A 14 16.83 9.12 10.37
CA TYR A 14 15.96 9.56 9.27
C TYR A 14 16.46 9.06 7.91
N ALA A 15 17.74 9.28 7.59
CA ALA A 15 18.30 8.86 6.30
C ALA A 15 18.29 7.31 6.13
N PRO A 16 18.75 6.49 7.09
CA PRO A 16 18.66 5.03 6.98
C PRO A 16 17.24 4.49 6.78
N ILE A 17 16.26 5.01 7.53
CA ILE A 17 14.86 4.56 7.40
C ILE A 17 14.29 4.99 6.04
N LEU A 18 14.67 6.16 5.52
CA LEU A 18 14.22 6.61 4.20
C LEU A 18 14.78 5.73 3.08
N THR A 19 16.05 5.34 3.17
CA THR A 19 16.66 4.38 2.24
C THR A 19 15.92 3.04 2.29
N PHE A 20 15.70 2.49 3.49
CA PHE A 20 14.98 1.22 3.64
C PHE A 20 13.54 1.27 3.09
N TYR A 21 12.83 2.37 3.34
CA TYR A 21 11.50 2.60 2.76
C TYR A 21 11.54 2.58 1.22
N ARG A 22 12.53 3.24 0.60
CA ARG A 22 12.68 3.27 -0.87
C ARG A 22 12.99 1.90 -1.46
N GLU A 23 13.88 1.14 -0.83
CA GLU A 23 14.22 -0.23 -1.24
C GLU A 23 12.99 -1.14 -1.21
N LEU A 24 12.23 -1.09 -0.12
CA LEU A 24 10.98 -1.84 0.00
C LEU A 24 9.97 -1.39 -1.05
N ALA A 25 9.83 -0.08 -1.25
CA ALA A 25 8.87 0.46 -2.20
C ALA A 25 9.15 -0.02 -3.62
N GLU A 26 10.42 0.02 -4.04
CA GLU A 26 10.87 -0.47 -5.34
C GLU A 26 10.66 -1.99 -5.50
N GLY A 27 10.95 -2.77 -4.44
CA GLY A 27 10.68 -4.20 -4.40
C GLY A 27 9.20 -4.51 -4.61
N TYR A 28 8.32 -3.82 -3.89
CA TYR A 28 6.88 -4.02 -3.97
C TYR A 28 6.30 -3.58 -5.31
N SER A 29 6.73 -2.45 -5.87
CA SER A 29 6.21 -1.96 -7.15
C SER A 29 6.47 -2.94 -8.30
N ARG A 30 7.58 -3.69 -8.26
CA ARG A 30 7.90 -4.73 -9.25
C ARG A 30 7.01 -5.97 -9.17
N LEU A 31 6.34 -6.19 -8.04
CA LEU A 31 5.54 -7.39 -7.76
C LEU A 31 4.04 -7.10 -7.81
N GLN A 32 3.61 -5.95 -8.34
CA GLN A 32 2.20 -5.65 -8.52
C GLN A 32 1.59 -6.58 -9.57
N GLY A 33 0.48 -7.24 -9.23
CA GLY A 33 -0.24 -8.14 -10.12
C GLY A 33 -1.01 -7.40 -11.22
N GLU A 34 -1.49 -8.15 -12.20
CA GLU A 34 -2.12 -7.61 -13.42
C GLU A 34 -3.41 -6.81 -13.14
N HIS A 35 -4.13 -7.15 -12.06
CA HIS A 35 -5.34 -6.44 -11.62
C HIS A 35 -5.03 -5.24 -10.72
N GLY A 36 -3.74 -4.91 -10.53
CA GLY A 36 -3.29 -3.87 -9.60
C GLY A 36 -3.19 -4.32 -8.14
N LEU A 37 -3.59 -5.55 -7.82
CA LEU A 37 -3.48 -6.14 -6.48
C LEU A 37 -2.17 -6.88 -6.30
N TRP A 38 -1.74 -7.06 -5.04
CA TRP A 38 -0.61 -7.92 -4.68
C TRP A 38 -1.10 -9.28 -4.21
N HIS A 39 -0.29 -10.29 -4.46
CA HIS A 39 -0.58 -11.67 -4.09
C HIS A 39 -0.15 -11.96 -2.65
N GLN A 40 -0.88 -12.83 -1.96
CA GLN A 40 -0.60 -13.28 -0.59
C GLN A 40 0.86 -13.71 -0.40
N VAL A 41 1.42 -14.39 -1.40
CA VAL A 41 2.85 -14.60 -1.54
C VAL A 41 3.32 -13.74 -2.70
N LEU A 42 4.05 -12.65 -2.41
CA LEU A 42 4.38 -11.61 -3.39
C LEU A 42 5.10 -12.12 -4.65
N THR A 43 5.91 -13.19 -4.51
CA THR A 43 6.68 -13.78 -5.59
C THR A 43 5.98 -14.98 -6.25
N ASP A 44 4.76 -15.32 -5.82
CA ASP A 44 3.97 -16.39 -6.43
C ASP A 44 2.59 -15.86 -6.88
N PRO A 45 2.41 -15.56 -8.18
CA PRO A 45 1.16 -15.04 -8.73
C PRO A 45 0.03 -16.08 -8.75
N GLU A 46 0.30 -17.35 -8.45
CA GLU A 46 -0.75 -18.36 -8.29
C GLU A 46 -1.37 -18.32 -6.88
N SER A 47 -0.76 -17.61 -5.92
CA SER A 47 -1.42 -17.33 -4.64
C SER A 47 -2.53 -16.28 -4.84
N TYR A 48 -3.53 -16.24 -3.96
CA TYR A 48 -4.67 -15.33 -4.16
C TYR A 48 -4.25 -13.87 -3.99
N GLU A 49 -4.94 -12.97 -4.68
CA GLU A 49 -4.78 -11.51 -4.50
C GLU A 49 -5.34 -11.09 -3.14
N GLU A 50 -4.52 -10.39 -2.35
CA GLU A 50 -4.81 -10.11 -0.95
C GLU A 50 -5.00 -8.61 -0.71
N ALA A 51 -6.11 -8.27 -0.06
CA ALA A 51 -6.63 -6.91 0.01
C ALA A 51 -5.90 -6.04 1.04
N SER A 52 -5.48 -6.60 2.18
CA SER A 52 -4.87 -5.82 3.26
C SER A 52 -3.44 -5.38 2.94
N CYS A 53 -2.60 -6.26 2.41
CA CYS A 53 -1.24 -5.96 1.95
C CYS A 53 -1.26 -5.01 0.76
N THR A 54 -2.19 -5.21 -0.20
CA THR A 54 -2.40 -4.25 -1.28
C THR A 54 -2.67 -2.86 -0.72
N SER A 55 -3.57 -2.76 0.26
CA SER A 55 -3.89 -1.49 0.92
C SER A 55 -2.70 -0.89 1.65
N MET A 56 -1.88 -1.70 2.32
CA MET A 56 -0.65 -1.23 2.99
C MET A 56 0.36 -0.66 1.99
N PHE A 57 0.60 -1.35 0.87
CA PHE A 57 1.52 -0.87 -0.16
C PHE A 57 1.02 0.40 -0.83
N MET A 58 -0.26 0.44 -1.21
CA MET A 58 -0.88 1.65 -1.75
C MET A 58 -0.74 2.83 -0.79
N TYR A 59 -1.05 2.63 0.49
CA TYR A 59 -0.96 3.68 1.51
C TYR A 59 0.48 4.19 1.64
N GLY A 60 1.46 3.28 1.70
CA GLY A 60 2.88 3.62 1.75
C GLY A 60 3.34 4.39 0.51
N PHE A 61 2.90 3.99 -0.69
CA PHE A 61 3.21 4.67 -1.94
C PHE A 61 2.60 6.06 -2.00
N ALA A 62 1.30 6.18 -1.70
CA ALA A 62 0.59 7.45 -1.74
C ALA A 62 1.22 8.47 -0.78
N LEU A 63 1.57 8.04 0.43
CA LEU A 63 2.25 8.89 1.40
C LEU A 63 3.62 9.35 0.89
N GLY A 64 4.45 8.43 0.39
CA GLY A 64 5.78 8.79 -0.12
C GLY A 64 5.75 9.71 -1.33
N VAL A 65 4.73 9.61 -2.18
CA VAL A 65 4.51 10.56 -3.28
C VAL A 65 4.19 11.95 -2.72
N ARG A 66 3.21 12.05 -1.81
CA ARG A 66 2.80 13.34 -1.23
C ARG A 66 3.90 14.05 -0.46
N HIS A 67 4.74 13.28 0.24
CA HIS A 67 5.84 13.83 1.04
C HIS A 67 7.16 13.99 0.26
N GLY A 68 7.19 13.64 -1.03
CA GLY A 68 8.39 13.78 -1.87
C GLY A 68 9.52 12.83 -1.47
N TRP A 69 9.20 11.67 -0.90
CA TRP A 69 10.17 10.68 -0.46
C TRP A 69 10.67 9.78 -1.58
N LEU A 70 9.96 9.70 -2.70
CA LEU A 70 10.24 8.76 -3.80
C LEU A 70 10.86 9.48 -4.99
N GLU A 71 11.87 8.89 -5.61
CA GLU A 71 12.60 9.49 -6.74
C GLU A 71 11.81 9.46 -8.06
N GLN A 72 10.95 8.46 -8.25
CA GLN A 72 10.07 8.27 -9.43
C GLN A 72 8.60 8.27 -9.00
N PRO A 73 8.09 9.39 -8.45
CA PRO A 73 6.79 9.44 -7.78
C PRO A 73 5.62 9.04 -8.68
N GLU A 74 5.71 9.26 -10.00
CA GLU A 74 4.70 8.85 -10.97
C GLU A 74 4.49 7.34 -11.04
N THR A 75 5.55 6.55 -10.89
CA THR A 75 5.49 5.07 -10.88
C THR A 75 4.68 4.59 -9.69
N TYR A 76 4.97 5.12 -8.50
CA TYR A 76 4.28 4.76 -7.27
C TYR A 76 2.85 5.32 -7.21
N ALA A 77 2.63 6.52 -7.77
CA ALA A 77 1.30 7.07 -7.91
C ALA A 77 0.42 6.23 -8.85
N ALA A 78 1.00 5.72 -9.96
CA ALA A 78 0.30 4.81 -10.86
C ALA A 78 -0.01 3.48 -10.17
N ALA A 79 0.95 2.92 -9.41
CA ALA A 79 0.76 1.70 -8.64
C ALA A 79 -0.36 1.84 -7.60
N ALA A 80 -0.37 2.94 -6.83
CA ALA A 80 -1.42 3.22 -5.85
C ALA A 80 -2.81 3.36 -6.49
N ARG A 81 -2.91 4.06 -7.63
CA ARG A 81 -4.18 4.18 -8.38
C ARG A 81 -4.66 2.83 -8.92
N ALA A 82 -3.75 2.02 -9.46
CA ALA A 82 -4.08 0.69 -9.95
C ALA A 82 -4.56 -0.22 -8.82
N GLY A 83 -3.91 -0.18 -7.65
CA GLY A 83 -4.35 -0.91 -6.46
C GLY A 83 -5.74 -0.49 -5.99
N TRP A 84 -6.03 0.81 -5.95
CA TRP A 84 -7.36 1.29 -5.55
C TRP A 84 -8.45 0.80 -6.51
N ARG A 85 -8.19 0.89 -7.82
CA ARG A 85 -9.10 0.36 -8.84
C ARG A 85 -9.31 -1.15 -8.67
N GLY A 86 -8.23 -1.91 -8.50
CA GLY A 86 -8.30 -3.36 -8.28
C GLY A 86 -9.14 -3.73 -7.05
N LEU A 87 -8.98 -2.99 -5.95
CA LEU A 87 -9.77 -3.21 -4.74
C LEU A 87 -11.26 -2.95 -4.99
N CYS A 88 -11.60 -1.84 -5.64
CA CYS A 88 -12.99 -1.52 -5.97
C CYS A 88 -13.62 -2.51 -6.95
N GLU A 89 -12.85 -3.08 -7.88
CA GLU A 89 -13.36 -4.02 -8.88
C GLU A 89 -13.49 -5.45 -8.36
N ARG A 90 -12.62 -5.87 -7.42
CA ARG A 90 -12.48 -7.29 -7.05
C ARG A 90 -12.66 -7.60 -5.57
N ALA A 91 -12.41 -6.64 -4.69
CA ALA A 91 -12.38 -6.87 -3.24
C ALA A 91 -13.52 -6.16 -2.49
N ILE A 92 -14.19 -5.18 -3.08
CA ILE A 92 -15.27 -4.41 -2.43
C ILE A 92 -16.55 -4.53 -3.25
N ASP A 93 -17.61 -5.07 -2.65
CA ASP A 93 -18.91 -5.16 -3.31
C ASP A 93 -19.76 -3.88 -3.16
N LYS A 94 -20.93 -3.87 -3.80
CA LYS A 94 -21.87 -2.74 -3.77
C LYS A 94 -22.52 -2.51 -2.41
N GLN A 95 -22.45 -3.49 -1.50
CA GLN A 95 -22.94 -3.39 -0.13
C GLN A 95 -21.83 -2.89 0.83
N GLY A 96 -20.61 -2.72 0.34
CA GLY A 96 -19.44 -2.33 1.13
C GLY A 96 -18.78 -3.51 1.84
N ASN A 97 -19.09 -4.76 1.47
CA ASN A 97 -18.37 -5.90 2.01
C ASN A 97 -16.97 -5.99 1.41
N LEU A 98 -16.00 -6.31 2.25
CA LEU A 98 -14.60 -6.44 1.92
C LEU A 98 -14.19 -7.92 1.91
N TYR A 99 -13.66 -8.35 0.77
CA TYR A 99 -13.18 -9.70 0.49
C TYR A 99 -11.64 -9.73 0.44
N GLY A 100 -11.05 -10.93 0.54
CA GLY A 100 -9.63 -11.12 0.29
C GLY A 100 -8.68 -10.59 1.38
N VAL A 101 -9.19 -10.29 2.59
CA VAL A 101 -8.33 -9.97 3.73
C VAL A 101 -7.83 -11.24 4.39
N CYS A 102 -6.51 -11.46 4.35
CA CYS A 102 -5.88 -12.59 5.03
C CYS A 102 -6.26 -12.61 6.51
N LYS A 103 -6.70 -13.78 7.00
CA LYS A 103 -6.95 -13.96 8.44
C LYS A 103 -5.65 -13.80 9.23
N GLY A 104 -5.77 -13.54 10.53
CA GLY A 104 -4.62 -13.54 11.45
C GLY A 104 -3.75 -14.78 11.26
N SER A 105 -2.46 -14.56 10.97
CA SER A 105 -1.51 -15.61 10.67
C SER A 105 -0.40 -15.67 11.70
N SER A 106 0.08 -16.88 11.95
CA SER A 106 1.37 -17.10 12.61
C SER A 106 2.47 -17.12 11.53
N TRP A 107 3.59 -17.79 11.79
CA TRP A 107 4.64 -18.00 10.80
C TRP A 107 4.71 -19.48 10.38
N SER A 108 5.22 -19.74 9.17
CA SER A 108 5.47 -21.08 8.65
C SER A 108 6.70 -21.05 7.73
N TYR A 109 7.44 -22.16 7.66
CA TYR A 109 8.47 -22.35 6.62
C TYR A 109 7.92 -22.97 5.34
N ARG A 110 6.64 -23.38 5.33
CA ARG A 110 6.04 -24.06 4.17
C ARG A 110 5.35 -23.04 3.29
N HIS A 111 5.86 -22.86 2.07
CA HIS A 111 5.21 -22.04 1.05
C HIS A 111 3.73 -22.41 0.82
N ALA A 112 3.42 -23.72 0.79
CA ALA A 112 2.06 -24.22 0.64
C ALA A 112 1.07 -23.75 1.73
N TYR A 113 1.57 -23.46 2.95
CA TYR A 113 0.72 -22.93 4.02
C TYR A 113 0.14 -21.57 3.63
N TYR A 114 1.00 -20.65 3.17
CA TYR A 114 0.57 -19.30 2.79
C TYR A 114 -0.31 -19.29 1.54
N LYS A 115 -0.04 -20.19 0.58
CA LYS A 115 -0.77 -20.25 -0.68
C LYS A 115 -2.12 -20.96 -0.58
N HIS A 116 -2.19 -22.09 0.13
CA HIS A 116 -3.34 -23.00 0.07
C HIS A 116 -4.11 -23.12 1.40
N GLU A 117 -3.48 -22.87 2.54
CA GLU A 117 -4.09 -23.12 3.85
C GLU A 117 -4.49 -21.81 4.56
N LEU A 118 -3.74 -20.74 4.31
CA LEU A 118 -3.98 -19.42 4.86
C LEU A 118 -4.95 -18.61 3.98
N GLY A 119 -6.24 -18.89 4.14
CA GLY A 119 -7.31 -18.16 3.47
C GLY A 119 -7.63 -16.79 4.08
N TRP A 120 -8.75 -16.22 3.62
CA TRP A 120 -9.24 -14.91 4.00
C TRP A 120 -10.62 -15.00 4.68
N ASN A 121 -10.99 -13.96 5.43
CA ASN A 121 -12.32 -13.81 6.03
C ASN A 121 -13.07 -12.63 5.38
N LEU A 122 -14.39 -12.78 5.20
CA LEU A 122 -15.26 -11.67 4.80
C LEU A 122 -15.30 -10.63 5.92
N ASN A 123 -15.10 -9.36 5.58
CA ASN A 123 -15.15 -8.23 6.51
C ASN A 123 -14.22 -8.40 7.72
N ASP A 124 -13.02 -8.97 7.50
CA ASP A 124 -12.04 -9.08 8.57
C ASP A 124 -11.62 -7.68 9.06
N THR A 125 -11.81 -7.43 10.36
CA THR A 125 -11.62 -6.11 10.96
C THR A 125 -10.19 -5.61 10.88
N HIS A 126 -9.20 -6.50 10.75
CA HIS A 126 -7.79 -6.11 10.58
C HIS A 126 -7.55 -5.39 9.25
N GLY A 127 -8.30 -5.76 8.20
CA GLY A 127 -8.16 -5.19 6.85
C GLY A 127 -8.99 -3.94 6.61
N ILE A 128 -10.17 -3.83 7.21
CA ILE A 128 -11.10 -2.71 6.96
C ILE A 128 -10.43 -1.35 7.23
N GLY A 129 -9.73 -1.22 8.36
CA GLY A 129 -9.08 0.04 8.74
C GLY A 129 -8.03 0.48 7.72
N ILE A 130 -7.19 -0.44 7.25
CA ILE A 130 -6.13 -0.11 6.30
C ILE A 130 -6.68 0.17 4.89
N VAL A 131 -7.74 -0.52 4.46
CA VAL A 131 -8.41 -0.23 3.18
C VAL A 131 -8.95 1.21 3.16
N LEU A 132 -9.61 1.64 4.24
CA LEU A 132 -10.12 3.01 4.35
C LEU A 132 -9.00 4.05 4.35
N LEU A 133 -7.93 3.82 5.12
CA LEU A 133 -6.78 4.71 5.16
C LEU A 133 -6.08 4.81 3.79
N ALA A 134 -5.89 3.67 3.12
CA ALA A 134 -5.30 3.61 1.78
C ALA A 134 -6.15 4.38 0.75
N GLY A 135 -7.47 4.24 0.80
CA GLY A 135 -8.40 4.96 -0.06
C GLY A 135 -8.32 6.48 0.16
N ILE A 136 -8.36 6.94 1.41
CA ILE A 136 -8.26 8.35 1.77
C ILE A 136 -6.93 8.94 1.29
N GLU A 137 -5.82 8.25 1.54
CA GLU A 137 -4.49 8.74 1.21
C GLU A 137 -4.24 8.76 -0.30
N THR A 138 -4.71 7.74 -1.01
CA THR A 138 -4.68 7.70 -2.49
C THR A 138 -5.52 8.84 -3.06
N TYR A 139 -6.70 9.11 -2.49
CA TYR A 139 -7.53 10.24 -2.91
C TYR A 139 -6.82 11.58 -2.72
N ARG A 140 -6.19 11.82 -1.56
CA ARG A 140 -5.41 13.04 -1.28
C ARG A 140 -4.25 13.22 -2.25
N MET A 141 -3.49 12.14 -2.49
CA MET A 141 -2.41 12.14 -3.47
C MET A 141 -2.93 12.55 -4.86
N MET A 142 -4.06 11.99 -5.29
CA MET A 142 -4.65 12.33 -6.59
C MET A 142 -5.09 13.80 -6.68
N GLN A 143 -5.67 14.36 -5.60
CA GLN A 143 -6.05 15.77 -5.55
C GLN A 143 -4.83 16.68 -5.69
N GLU A 144 -3.76 16.42 -4.94
CA GLU A 144 -2.53 17.22 -4.97
C GLU A 144 -1.82 17.18 -6.33
N LEU A 145 -1.79 16.00 -6.98
CA LEU A 145 -1.25 15.85 -8.32
C LEU A 145 -2.09 16.58 -9.39
N GLN A 146 -3.41 16.67 -9.20
CA GLN A 146 -4.33 17.37 -10.12
C GLN A 146 -4.32 18.89 -9.93
N SER A 147 -4.13 19.37 -8.69
CA SER A 147 -4.11 20.81 -8.38
C SER A 147 -2.82 21.52 -8.85
N GLY A 148 -1.80 20.76 -9.28
CA GLY A 148 -0.45 21.28 -9.50
C GLY A 148 0.20 21.71 -8.16
N PRO A 149 1.49 22.11 -8.15
CA PRO A 149 2.14 22.52 -6.92
C PRO A 149 1.40 23.73 -6.33
N ALA A 150 0.83 23.56 -5.13
CA ALA A 150 0.34 24.67 -4.34
C ALA A 150 1.51 25.64 -4.13
N ARG A 151 1.32 26.90 -4.56
CA ARG A 151 2.31 27.96 -4.37
C ARG A 151 2.66 28.06 -2.88
N GLY A 152 3.93 27.82 -2.58
CA GLY A 152 4.67 28.31 -1.42
C GLY A 152 4.01 28.15 -0.06
N ASP A 153 4.41 27.12 0.69
CA ASP A 153 4.47 27.28 2.15
C ASP A 153 5.82 27.94 2.48
N VAL A 154 5.80 29.27 2.51
CA VAL A 154 6.83 30.08 3.18
C VAL A 154 6.65 29.83 4.66
N ARG A 155 7.32 28.80 5.18
CA ARG A 155 7.63 28.73 6.61
C ARG A 155 9.07 29.16 6.79
N ALA A 156 9.22 30.48 6.91
CA ALA A 156 10.33 31.14 7.54
C ALA A 156 10.38 30.81 9.04
#